data_AF-A0A329ULC7-F1
#
_entry.id   AF-A0A329ULC7-F1
#
_cell.length_a   1.000
_cell.length_b   1.000
_cell.length_c   1.000
_cell.angle_alpha   90.00
_cell.angle_beta   90.00
_cell.angle_gamma   90.00
#
_symmetry.space_group_name_H-M   'P 1'
#
loop_
_entity.id
_entity.type
_entity.pdbx_description
1 polymer ?
#
loop_
_entity_poly.entity_id
_entity_poly.type
_entity_poly.pdbx_seq_one_letter_code
_entity_poly.pdbx_strand_id
1 'polypeptide(L)'
;MKFLKSIKKDEIIEKVSRTAYKYGHKLKKASPTIMIVGAAIGGVTATVLACKATIKAQDILAEHNATVESIHAAQDQIKNGELQLDEGESYTEKEFKQDITTAYIQTGLKLAKVYAPAVGLGAASLGCMFGSHHIMTRRNASLTAAYIALDQAFNEYKTRVGDRFGSRVQEELEHNIKAVEIENKSTNEQGVEETIKEYKDVAMQHTNPYTCIFDETVDTWQPDNQLNRNYLFLMEQSANKRLRMQGHLFLNEVLATIGTHGGVSMKTPEGQIVGWIYDPNDPTKQNHVDFGVTNYVDGDEALNSFISGHERSVMLRFNCDGPIIDKI
;
A
#
# COMPACT_ATOMS: atom_id res chain seq x y z
N MET A 1 30.09 48.37 6.08
CA MET A 1 28.80 47.81 5.58
C MET A 1 28.83 46.34 5.11
N LYS A 2 29.98 45.67 4.92
CA LYS A 2 30.01 44.25 4.50
C LYS A 2 29.64 43.25 5.62
N PHE A 3 30.06 43.50 6.86
CA PHE A 3 29.80 42.63 8.02
C PHE A 3 28.31 42.52 8.43
N LEU A 4 27.55 43.61 8.37
CA LEU A 4 26.10 43.57 8.66
C LEU A 4 25.29 42.82 7.57
N LYS A 5 25.87 42.68 6.37
CA LYS A 5 25.25 41.99 5.23
C LYS A 5 25.51 40.48 5.26
N SER A 6 26.58 40.02 5.89
CA SER A 6 26.86 38.58 6.12
C SER A 6 26.03 38.04 7.29
N ILE A 7 25.98 38.74 8.42
CA ILE A 7 25.19 38.34 9.60
C ILE A 7 23.71 38.14 9.25
N LYS A 8 23.12 39.04 8.45
CA LYS A 8 21.73 38.89 7.97
C LYS A 8 21.54 37.67 7.06
N LYS A 9 22.54 37.28 6.26
CA LYS A 9 22.45 36.09 5.40
C LYS A 9 22.50 34.81 6.22
N ASP A 10 23.40 34.74 7.19
CA ASP A 10 23.57 33.57 8.05
C ASP A 10 22.32 33.32 8.91
N GLU A 11 21.72 34.38 9.46
CA GLU A 11 20.47 34.31 10.23
C GLU A 11 19.26 33.91 9.35
N ILE A 12 19.22 34.35 8.09
CA ILE A 12 18.20 33.94 7.11
C ILE A 12 18.38 32.46 6.75
N ILE A 13 19.61 32.01 6.51
CA ILE A 13 19.92 30.62 6.20
C ILE A 13 19.54 29.71 7.38
N GLU A 14 19.81 30.14 8.61
CA GLU A 14 19.47 29.39 9.81
C GLU A 14 17.95 29.30 10.05
N LYS A 15 17.21 30.39 9.82
CA LYS A 15 15.74 30.42 9.87
C LYS A 15 15.11 29.56 8.78
N VAL A 16 15.64 29.60 7.55
CA VAL A 16 15.22 28.75 6.43
C VAL A 16 15.50 27.28 6.75
N SER A 17 16.66 26.96 7.33
CA SER A 17 17.05 25.60 7.70
C SER A 17 16.16 25.02 8.80
N ARG A 18 15.87 25.78 9.87
CA ARG A 18 14.95 25.37 10.94
C ARG A 18 13.52 25.17 10.43
N THR A 19 13.05 26.04 9.54
CA THR A 19 11.72 25.92 8.93
C THR A 19 11.65 24.73 7.97
N ALA A 20 12.69 24.51 7.17
CA ALA A 20 12.82 23.35 6.28
C ALA A 20 12.85 22.03 7.04
N TYR A 21 13.49 21.96 8.22
CA TYR A 21 13.44 20.77 9.07
C TYR A 21 12.04 20.52 9.66
N LYS A 22 11.37 21.58 10.14
CA LYS A 22 10.05 21.47 10.79
C LYS A 22 8.93 21.09 9.81
N TYR A 23 8.97 21.59 8.58
CA TYR A 23 7.99 21.27 7.53
C TYR A 23 8.46 20.17 6.57
N GLY A 24 9.75 19.90 6.50
CA GLY A 24 10.35 18.91 5.61
C GLY A 24 9.88 17.49 5.89
N HIS A 25 9.63 17.13 7.16
CA HIS A 25 9.06 15.81 7.48
C HIS A 25 7.61 15.67 6.97
N LYS A 26 6.79 16.71 7.08
CA LYS A 26 5.40 16.69 6.56
C LYS A 26 5.39 16.64 5.03
N LEU A 27 6.27 17.40 4.39
CA LEU A 27 6.46 17.38 2.93
C LEU A 27 6.97 16.02 2.44
N LYS A 28 7.93 15.40 3.13
CA LYS A 28 8.39 14.04 2.82
C LYS A 28 7.28 13.00 3.00
N LYS A 29 6.43 13.14 4.02
CA LYS A 29 5.31 12.21 4.25
C LYS A 29 4.27 12.30 3.13
N ALA A 30 3.93 13.51 2.70
CA ALA A 30 2.94 13.80 1.66
C ALA A 30 3.53 13.85 0.24
N SER A 31 4.82 13.56 0.05
CA SER A 31 5.49 13.76 -1.23
C SER A 31 4.89 12.95 -2.38
N PRO A 32 4.47 11.67 -2.22
CA PRO A 32 3.85 10.93 -3.31
C PRO A 32 2.53 11.59 -3.73
N THR A 33 1.70 11.99 -2.78
CA THR A 33 0.42 12.66 -3.03
C THR A 33 0.60 13.99 -3.75
N ILE A 34 1.55 14.83 -3.30
CA ILE A 34 1.83 16.13 -3.94
C ILE A 34 2.31 15.93 -5.38
N MET A 35 3.17 14.95 -5.63
CA MET A 35 3.66 14.67 -6.98
C MET A 35 2.56 14.18 -7.91
N ILE A 36 1.63 13.34 -7.45
CA ILE A 36 0.48 12.88 -8.27
C ILE A 36 -0.43 14.05 -8.62
N VAL A 37 -0.78 14.89 -7.64
CA VAL A 37 -1.63 16.07 -7.87
C VAL A 37 -0.94 17.05 -8.83
N GLY A 38 0.35 17.30 -8.63
CA GLY A 38 1.16 18.13 -9.52
C GLY A 38 1.24 17.56 -10.93
N ALA A 39 1.41 16.24 -11.07
CA ALA A 39 1.43 15.55 -12.35
C ALA A 39 0.08 15.64 -13.07
N ALA A 40 -1.04 15.52 -12.36
CA ALA A 40 -2.36 15.64 -12.96
C ALA A 40 -2.59 17.05 -13.52
N ILE A 41 -2.31 18.08 -12.71
CA ILE A 41 -2.44 19.48 -13.13
C ILE A 41 -1.47 19.79 -14.28
N GLY A 42 -0.22 19.34 -14.17
CA GLY A 42 0.80 19.50 -15.20
C GLY A 42 0.43 18.81 -16.51
N GLY A 43 -0.12 17.60 -16.44
CA GLY A 43 -0.59 16.84 -17.60
C GLY A 43 -1.71 17.56 -18.34
N VAL A 44 -2.75 18.02 -17.62
CA VAL A 44 -3.85 18.81 -18.23
C VAL A 44 -3.31 20.09 -18.87
N THR A 45 -2.42 20.80 -18.18
CA THR A 45 -1.81 22.03 -18.70
C THR A 45 -0.97 21.75 -19.95
N ALA A 46 -0.24 20.62 -19.98
CA ALA A 46 0.55 20.20 -21.13
C ALA A 46 -0.33 19.93 -22.34
N THR A 47 -1.49 19.27 -22.15
CA THR A 47 -2.47 19.03 -23.21
C THR A 47 -3.00 20.34 -23.79
N VAL A 48 -3.41 21.29 -22.93
CA VAL A 48 -3.89 22.61 -23.39
C VAL A 48 -2.80 23.35 -24.18
N LEU A 49 -1.55 23.32 -23.70
CA LEU A 49 -0.41 23.91 -24.40
C LEU A 49 -0.13 23.21 -25.73
N ALA A 50 -0.29 21.88 -25.81
CA ALA A 50 -0.13 21.12 -27.05
C ALA A 50 -1.18 21.54 -28.08
N CYS A 51 -2.45 21.63 -27.70
CA CYS A 51 -3.52 22.11 -28.60
C CYS A 51 -3.25 23.53 -29.09
N LYS A 52 -2.80 24.42 -28.20
CA LYS A 52 -2.41 25.79 -28.57
C LYS A 52 -1.19 25.80 -29.51
N ALA A 53 -0.24 24.89 -29.30
CA ALA A 53 0.91 24.70 -30.16
C ALA A 53 0.50 24.21 -31.55
N THR A 54 -0.50 23.32 -31.66
CA THR A 54 -1.04 22.85 -32.94
C THR A 54 -1.64 23.97 -33.76
N ILE A 55 -2.37 24.90 -33.15
CA ILE A 55 -2.90 26.09 -33.86
C ILE A 55 -1.74 26.92 -34.42
N LYS A 56 -0.73 27.23 -33.61
CA LYS A 56 0.45 27.98 -34.07
C LYS A 56 1.28 27.23 -35.12
N ALA A 57 1.28 25.91 -35.07
CA ALA A 57 1.96 25.07 -36.05
C ALA A 57 1.33 25.22 -37.44
N GLN A 58 0.01 25.46 -37.53
CA GLN A 58 -0.65 25.74 -38.80
C GLN A 58 -0.12 27.02 -39.44
N ASP A 59 0.05 28.10 -38.66
CA ASP A 59 0.63 29.36 -39.16
C ASP A 59 2.08 29.16 -39.64
N ILE A 60 2.88 28.40 -38.89
CA ILE A 60 4.26 28.07 -39.26
C ILE A 60 4.31 27.26 -40.57
N LEU A 61 3.39 26.32 -40.76
CA LEU A 61 3.31 25.52 -41.98
C LEU A 61 2.83 26.34 -43.17
N ALA A 62 1.90 27.29 -42.97
CA ALA A 62 1.50 28.23 -44.02
C ALA A 62 2.67 29.11 -44.46
N GLU A 63 3.45 29.66 -43.51
CA GLU A 63 4.66 30.43 -43.80
C GLU A 63 5.71 29.56 -44.55
N HIS A 64 5.88 28.31 -44.12
CA HIS A 64 6.78 27.36 -44.77
C HIS A 64 6.37 27.11 -46.22
N ASN A 65 5.08 26.83 -46.47
CA ASN A 65 4.57 26.59 -47.82
C ASN A 65 4.77 27.81 -48.73
N ALA A 66 4.44 29.01 -48.24
CA ALA A 66 4.66 30.25 -48.98
C ALA A 66 6.16 30.48 -49.29
N THR A 67 7.04 30.17 -48.33
CA THR A 67 8.51 30.27 -48.54
C THR A 67 8.97 29.28 -49.61
N VAL A 68 8.52 28.02 -49.54
CA VAL A 68 8.87 26.97 -50.52
C VAL A 68 8.34 27.34 -51.91
N GLU A 69 7.10 27.80 -52.02
CA GLU A 69 6.52 28.30 -53.28
C GLU A 69 7.33 29.46 -53.86
N SER A 70 7.77 30.41 -53.03
CA SER A 70 8.61 31.52 -53.48
C SER A 70 9.98 31.08 -54.00
N ILE A 71 10.60 30.06 -53.38
CA ILE A 71 11.88 29.50 -53.82
C ILE A 71 11.72 28.78 -55.17
N HIS A 72 10.63 28.01 -55.34
CA HIS A 72 10.31 27.36 -56.61
C HIS A 72 10.01 28.38 -57.72
N ALA A 73 9.18 29.38 -57.44
CA ALA A 73 8.86 30.44 -58.39
C ALA A 73 10.12 31.23 -58.82
N ALA A 74 11.00 31.56 -57.88
CA ALA A 74 12.28 32.22 -58.19
C ALA A 74 13.15 31.35 -59.09
N GLN A 75 13.24 30.03 -58.82
CA GLN A 75 13.99 29.11 -59.68
C GLN A 75 13.43 29.06 -61.10
N ASP A 76 12.10 29.01 -61.25
CA ASP A 76 11.45 28.94 -62.56
C ASP A 76 11.59 30.25 -63.35
N GLN A 77 11.45 31.41 -62.69
CA GLN A 77 11.65 32.73 -63.31
C GLN A 77 13.09 32.94 -63.79
N ILE A 78 14.07 32.44 -63.03
CA ILE A 78 15.49 32.47 -63.43
C ILE A 78 15.74 31.54 -64.63
N LYS A 79 15.15 30.33 -64.64
CA LYS A 79 15.28 29.40 -65.78
C LYS A 79 14.63 29.92 -67.06
N ASN A 80 13.49 30.61 -66.93
CA ASN A 80 12.74 31.16 -68.06
C ASN A 80 13.29 32.51 -68.56
N GLY A 81 14.30 33.08 -67.87
CA GLY A 81 14.93 34.35 -68.25
C GLY A 81 14.11 35.59 -67.90
N GLU A 82 13.07 35.45 -67.07
CA GLU A 82 12.21 36.55 -66.60
C GLU A 82 12.86 37.35 -65.46
N LEU A 83 13.77 36.72 -64.72
CA LEU A 83 14.54 37.34 -63.64
C LEU A 83 16.04 37.32 -64.00
N GLN A 84 16.60 38.50 -64.24
CA GLN A 84 18.04 38.66 -64.48
C GLN A 84 18.74 38.91 -63.14
N LEU A 85 19.71 38.05 -62.84
CA LEU A 85 20.61 38.21 -61.70
C LEU A 85 21.64 39.31 -62.02
N ASP A 86 22.18 39.97 -60.99
CA ASP A 86 23.23 40.97 -61.16
C ASP A 86 24.46 40.39 -61.88
N GLU A 87 25.23 41.24 -62.57
CA GLU A 87 26.39 40.82 -63.37
C GLU A 87 27.38 39.97 -62.54
N GLY A 88 27.40 38.66 -62.81
CA GLY A 88 28.28 37.69 -62.14
C GLY A 88 27.61 36.74 -61.15
N GLU A 89 26.33 36.92 -60.84
CA GLU A 89 25.56 36.01 -59.96
C GLU A 89 24.84 34.92 -60.77
N SER A 90 24.94 33.67 -60.31
CA SER A 90 24.23 32.53 -60.90
C SER A 90 23.50 31.77 -59.81
N TYR A 91 22.19 31.58 -59.96
CA TYR A 91 21.42 30.73 -59.06
C TYR A 91 21.54 29.27 -59.49
N THR A 92 22.41 28.52 -58.81
CA THR A 92 22.73 27.14 -59.14
C THR A 92 21.74 26.15 -58.51
N GLU A 93 21.66 24.93 -59.04
CA GLU A 93 20.86 23.84 -58.44
C GLU A 93 21.27 23.56 -56.98
N LYS A 94 22.52 23.87 -56.62
CA LYS A 94 23.05 23.71 -55.26
C LYS A 94 22.46 24.74 -54.30
N GLU A 95 22.38 26.01 -54.70
CA GLU A 95 21.78 27.08 -53.88
C GLU A 95 20.29 26.85 -53.68
N PHE A 96 19.58 26.44 -54.74
CA PHE A 96 18.19 26.02 -54.62
C PHE A 96 17.98 24.91 -53.57
N LYS A 97 18.80 23.85 -53.61
CA LYS A 97 18.73 22.78 -52.61
C LYS A 97 19.07 23.29 -51.21
N GLN A 98 19.99 24.23 -51.08
CA GLN A 98 20.36 24.83 -49.79
C GLN A 98 19.24 25.70 -49.23
N ASP A 99 18.57 26.51 -50.04
CA ASP A 99 17.45 27.37 -49.61
C ASP A 99 16.27 26.53 -49.14
N ILE A 100 15.89 25.51 -49.92
CA ILE A 100 14.83 24.55 -49.54
C ILE A 100 15.21 23.87 -48.21
N THR A 101 16.43 23.33 -48.11
CA THR A 101 16.89 22.67 -46.87
C THR A 101 16.84 23.62 -45.68
N THR A 102 17.25 24.88 -45.87
CA THR A 102 17.22 25.91 -44.84
C THR A 102 15.79 26.21 -44.41
N ALA A 103 14.84 26.32 -45.35
CA ALA A 103 13.43 26.52 -45.06
C ALA A 103 12.85 25.37 -44.20
N TYR A 104 13.18 24.12 -44.52
CA TYR A 104 12.76 22.96 -43.72
C TYR A 104 13.38 22.95 -42.32
N ILE A 105 14.68 23.24 -42.19
CA ILE A 105 15.36 23.29 -40.88
C ILE A 105 14.76 24.40 -40.01
N GLN A 106 14.59 25.60 -40.56
CA GLN A 106 13.99 26.72 -39.82
C GLN A 106 12.57 26.40 -39.36
N THR A 107 11.79 25.75 -40.22
CA THR A 107 10.43 25.29 -39.89
C THR A 107 10.46 24.26 -38.77
N GLY A 108 11.34 23.27 -38.84
CA GLY A 108 11.54 22.28 -37.77
C GLY A 108 11.90 22.93 -36.43
N LEU A 109 12.79 23.92 -36.43
CA LEU A 109 13.16 24.68 -35.23
C LEU A 109 11.99 25.51 -34.67
N LYS A 110 11.19 26.16 -35.53
CA LYS A 110 9.99 26.89 -35.13
C LYS A 110 8.96 25.95 -34.49
N LEU A 111 8.70 24.79 -35.09
CA LEU A 111 7.79 23.78 -34.55
C LEU A 111 8.29 23.24 -33.20
N ALA A 112 9.57 22.87 -33.11
CA ALA A 112 10.16 22.40 -31.86
C ALA A 112 10.04 23.45 -30.75
N LYS A 113 10.31 24.73 -31.04
CA LYS A 113 10.18 25.83 -30.08
C LYS A 113 8.75 26.00 -29.55
N VAL A 114 7.75 25.79 -30.40
CA VAL A 114 6.34 25.95 -30.03
C VAL A 114 5.82 24.76 -29.22
N TYR A 115 6.25 23.53 -29.54
CA TYR A 115 5.86 22.33 -28.80
C TYR A 115 6.69 22.08 -27.53
N ALA A 116 7.91 22.64 -27.42
CA ALA A 116 8.82 22.41 -26.30
C ALA A 116 8.18 22.60 -24.91
N PRO A 117 7.35 23.62 -24.64
CA PRO A 117 6.69 23.77 -23.34
C PRO A 117 5.71 22.63 -23.03
N ALA A 118 4.93 22.19 -24.02
CA ALA A 118 3.94 21.13 -23.84
C ALA A 118 4.64 19.77 -23.61
N VAL A 119 5.63 19.45 -24.43
CA VAL A 119 6.40 18.21 -24.31
C VAL A 119 7.19 18.19 -22.99
N GLY A 120 7.85 19.30 -22.63
CA GLY A 120 8.60 19.40 -21.39
C GLY A 120 7.72 19.23 -20.15
N LEU A 121 6.55 19.89 -20.11
CA LEU A 121 5.61 19.77 -19.01
C LEU A 121 4.98 18.38 -18.94
N GLY A 122 4.67 17.77 -20.08
CA GLY A 122 4.17 16.40 -20.17
C GLY A 122 5.20 15.39 -19.64
N ALA A 123 6.45 15.49 -20.08
CA ALA A 123 7.54 14.64 -19.61
C ALA A 123 7.79 14.80 -18.10
N ALA A 124 7.80 16.04 -17.59
CA ALA A 124 7.94 16.31 -16.17
C ALA A 124 6.78 15.70 -15.36
N SER A 125 5.54 15.83 -15.86
CA SER A 125 4.35 15.27 -15.21
C SER A 125 4.41 13.75 -15.13
N LEU A 126 4.81 13.08 -16.22
CA LEU A 126 5.03 11.63 -16.21
C LEU A 126 6.14 11.23 -15.23
N GLY A 127 7.24 11.97 -15.20
CA GLY A 127 8.31 11.78 -14.22
C GLY A 127 7.82 11.87 -12.77
N CYS A 128 6.99 12.87 -12.45
CA CYS A 128 6.36 13.00 -11.14
C CYS A 128 5.43 11.81 -10.84
N MET A 129 4.66 11.33 -11.81
CA MET A 129 3.77 10.18 -11.64
C MET A 129 4.57 8.91 -11.30
N PHE A 130 5.56 8.55 -12.11
CA PHE A 130 6.38 7.35 -11.86
C PHE A 130 7.24 7.48 -10.59
N GLY A 131 7.79 8.66 -10.33
CA GLY A 131 8.54 8.94 -9.10
C GLY A 131 7.68 8.77 -7.84
N SER A 132 6.43 9.22 -7.88
CA SER A 132 5.49 9.05 -6.77
C SER A 132 5.21 7.58 -6.46
N HIS A 133 4.97 6.78 -7.51
CA HIS A 133 4.70 5.36 -7.37
C HIS A 133 5.91 4.63 -6.77
N HIS A 134 7.11 4.91 -7.28
CA HIS A 134 8.34 4.30 -6.77
C HIS A 134 8.57 4.59 -5.28
N ILE A 135 8.35 5.83 -4.83
CA ILE A 135 8.48 6.18 -3.40
C ILE A 135 7.43 5.44 -2.56
N MET A 136 6.18 5.34 -3.04
CA MET A 136 5.11 4.67 -2.31
C MET A 136 5.38 3.17 -2.15
N THR A 137 5.78 2.49 -3.24
CA THR A 137 6.14 1.07 -3.22
C THR A 137 7.29 0.79 -2.25
N ARG A 138 8.36 1.60 -2.28
CA ARG A 138 9.50 1.43 -1.37
C ARG A 138 9.11 1.58 0.10
N ARG A 139 8.21 2.53 0.42
CA ARG A 139 7.73 2.74 1.78
C ARG A 139 6.87 1.57 2.25
N ASN A 140 5.95 1.07 1.42
CA ASN A 140 5.12 -0.07 1.76
C ASN A 140 5.96 -1.33 1.98
N ALA A 141 6.92 -1.60 1.09
CA ALA A 141 7.85 -2.73 1.25
C ALA A 141 8.64 -2.65 2.57
N SER A 142 9.12 -1.45 2.96
CA SER A 142 9.83 -1.29 4.23
C SER A 142 8.96 -1.52 5.47
N LEU A 143 7.67 -1.12 5.41
CA LEU A 143 6.72 -1.37 6.51
C LEU A 143 6.44 -2.85 6.63
N THR A 144 6.17 -3.52 5.52
CA THR A 144 6.02 -4.97 5.46
C THR A 144 7.23 -5.69 6.03
N ALA A 145 8.44 -5.31 5.61
CA ALA A 145 9.67 -5.92 6.13
C ALA A 145 9.85 -5.71 7.64
N ALA A 146 9.49 -4.53 8.16
CA ALA A 146 9.52 -4.28 9.60
C ALA A 146 8.51 -5.16 10.35
N TYR A 147 7.31 -5.35 9.80
CA TYR A 147 6.32 -6.27 10.35
C TYR A 147 6.82 -7.71 10.35
N ILE A 148 7.43 -8.17 9.25
CA ILE A 148 8.03 -9.51 9.16
C ILE A 148 9.11 -9.70 10.22
N ALA A 149 10.00 -8.72 10.37
CA ALA A 149 11.07 -8.78 11.37
C ALA A 149 10.52 -8.82 12.81
N LEU A 150 9.45 -8.07 13.09
CA LEU A 150 8.77 -8.11 14.39
C LEU A 150 8.09 -9.46 14.64
N ASP A 151 7.38 -10.00 13.65
CA ASP A 151 6.74 -11.32 13.75
C ASP A 151 7.78 -12.42 13.99
N GLN A 152 8.90 -12.39 13.25
CA GLN A 152 10.00 -13.31 13.47
C GLN A 152 10.59 -13.18 14.88
N ALA A 153 10.86 -11.96 15.35
CA ALA A 153 11.40 -11.74 16.69
C ALA A 153 10.44 -12.23 17.79
N PHE A 154 9.13 -12.06 17.58
CA PHE A 154 8.10 -12.57 18.48
C PHE A 154 8.02 -14.09 18.46
N ASN A 155 8.06 -14.72 17.29
CA ASN A 155 8.08 -16.17 17.15
C ASN A 155 9.34 -16.79 17.79
N GLU A 156 10.52 -16.21 17.60
CA GLU A 156 11.75 -16.64 18.27
C GLU A 156 11.67 -16.47 19.79
N TYR A 157 11.05 -15.39 20.27
CA TYR A 157 10.79 -15.20 21.70
C TYR A 157 9.88 -16.32 22.24
N LYS A 158 8.77 -16.62 21.55
CA LYS A 158 7.86 -17.71 21.89
C LYS A 158 8.59 -19.04 22.00
N THR A 159 9.36 -19.42 20.99
CA THR A 159 10.15 -20.66 21.02
C THR A 159 11.09 -20.71 22.22
N ARG A 160 11.80 -19.62 22.53
CA ARG A 160 12.69 -19.58 23.72
C ARG A 160 11.94 -19.72 25.04
N VAL A 161 10.72 -19.20 25.13
CA VAL A 161 9.89 -19.33 26.33
C VAL A 161 9.38 -20.76 26.46
N GLY A 162 8.86 -21.35 25.38
CA GLY A 162 8.44 -22.75 25.35
C GLY A 162 9.57 -23.72 25.71
N ASP A 163 10.76 -23.53 25.13
CA ASP A 163 11.93 -24.38 25.40
C ASP A 163 12.40 -24.30 26.85
N ARG A 164 12.28 -23.13 27.51
CA ARG A 164 12.77 -22.91 28.88
C ARG A 164 11.76 -23.24 29.96
N PHE A 165 10.50 -22.98 29.71
CA PHE A 165 9.46 -23.01 30.74
C PHE A 165 8.32 -23.99 30.43
N GLY A 166 8.37 -24.65 29.27
CA GLY A 166 7.33 -25.55 28.78
C GLY A 166 6.24 -24.81 28.00
N SER A 167 5.58 -25.53 27.09
CA SER A 167 4.50 -25.00 26.24
C SER A 167 3.35 -24.39 27.04
N ARG A 168 3.04 -24.95 28.22
CA ARG A 168 1.98 -24.44 29.10
C ARG A 168 2.28 -23.04 29.64
N VAL A 169 3.52 -22.77 30.06
CA VAL A 169 3.90 -21.44 30.58
C VAL A 169 3.96 -20.42 29.44
N GLN A 170 4.38 -20.85 28.25
CA GLN A 170 4.30 -20.02 27.05
C GLN A 170 2.85 -19.65 26.73
N GLU A 171 1.92 -20.60 26.81
CA GLU A 171 0.49 -20.40 26.60
C GLU A 171 -0.12 -19.48 27.69
N GLU A 172 0.22 -19.71 28.97
CA GLU A 172 -0.17 -18.84 30.09
C GLU A 172 0.30 -17.38 29.88
N LEU A 173 1.53 -17.18 29.39
CA LEU A 173 2.08 -15.86 29.05
C LEU A 173 1.45 -15.24 27.80
N GLU A 174 1.12 -16.05 26.79
CA GLU A 174 0.47 -15.62 25.54
C GLU A 174 -0.98 -15.20 25.76
N HIS A 175 -1.69 -15.93 26.63
CA HIS A 175 -3.07 -15.65 26.99
C HIS A 175 -3.20 -14.71 28.20
N ASN A 176 -2.08 -14.31 28.81
CA ASN A 176 -2.04 -13.41 29.97
C ASN A 176 -2.94 -13.93 31.12
N ILE A 177 -2.92 -15.24 31.33
CA ILE A 177 -3.71 -15.93 32.36
C ILE A 177 -2.89 -15.89 33.65
N LYS A 178 -3.39 -15.18 34.67
CA LYS A 178 -2.79 -15.16 36.00
C LYS A 178 -3.68 -15.98 36.93
N ALA A 179 -3.16 -17.07 37.49
CA ALA A 179 -3.81 -17.76 38.60
C ALA A 179 -3.91 -16.78 39.79
N VAL A 180 -5.11 -16.30 40.09
CA VAL A 180 -5.37 -15.51 41.30
C VAL A 180 -5.93 -16.46 42.35
N GLU A 181 -5.21 -16.61 43.47
CA GLU A 181 -5.75 -17.33 44.64
C GLU A 181 -6.95 -16.55 45.19
N ILE A 182 -8.14 -17.15 45.16
CA ILE A 182 -9.31 -16.61 45.86
C ILE A 182 -9.63 -17.58 46.99
N GLU A 183 -9.56 -17.10 48.23
CA GLU A 183 -10.01 -17.86 49.40
C GLU A 183 -11.53 -17.81 49.48
N ASN A 184 -12.21 -18.89 49.12
CA ASN A 184 -13.64 -19.04 49.37
C ASN A 184 -13.85 -19.90 50.63
N LYS A 185 -14.70 -19.41 51.53
CA LYS A 185 -15.17 -20.17 52.70
C LYS A 185 -16.46 -20.88 52.32
N SER A 186 -16.46 -22.21 52.40
CA SER A 186 -17.70 -23.00 52.33
C SER A 186 -17.97 -23.66 53.68
N THR A 187 -19.25 -23.84 54.00
CA THR A 187 -19.70 -24.51 55.23
C THR A 187 -20.34 -25.85 54.85
N ASN A 188 -19.76 -26.95 55.33
CA ASN A 188 -20.35 -28.28 55.15
C ASN A 188 -21.61 -28.44 56.02
N GLU A 189 -22.45 -29.45 55.74
CA GLU A 189 -23.74 -29.73 56.41
C GLU A 189 -23.65 -29.95 57.94
N GLN A 190 -22.45 -29.94 58.52
CA GLN A 190 -22.18 -30.03 59.97
C GLN A 190 -21.71 -28.70 60.60
N GLY A 191 -21.71 -27.59 59.87
CA GLY A 191 -21.46 -26.25 60.42
C GLY A 191 -19.98 -25.89 60.65
N VAL A 192 -19.03 -26.59 60.04
CA VAL A 192 -17.59 -26.27 60.11
C VAL A 192 -17.17 -25.51 58.84
N GLU A 193 -16.51 -24.35 59.02
CA GLU A 193 -15.92 -23.58 57.92
C GLU A 193 -14.65 -24.27 57.40
N GLU A 194 -14.65 -24.68 56.13
CA GLU A 194 -13.44 -25.14 55.44
C GLU A 194 -13.00 -24.08 54.42
N THR A 195 -11.73 -23.67 54.52
CA THR A 195 -11.08 -22.81 53.51
C THR A 195 -10.65 -23.69 52.35
N ILE A 196 -11.39 -23.63 51.24
CA ILE A 196 -11.02 -24.34 50.01
C ILE A 196 -10.22 -23.35 49.15
N LYS A 197 -8.99 -23.72 48.81
CA LYS A 197 -8.16 -22.97 47.86
C LYS A 197 -8.62 -23.33 46.46
N GLU A 198 -9.37 -22.45 45.82
CA GLU A 198 -9.86 -22.63 44.47
C GLU A 198 -9.10 -21.66 43.54
N TYR A 199 -8.51 -22.21 42.48
CA TYR A 199 -7.82 -21.43 41.45
C TYR A 199 -8.87 -21.09 40.38
N LYS A 200 -9.13 -19.81 40.14
CA LYS A 200 -10.06 -19.38 39.09
C LYS A 200 -9.32 -18.54 38.07
N ASP A 201 -9.30 -18.99 36.83
CA ASP A 201 -8.72 -18.26 35.72
C ASP A 201 -9.58 -17.02 35.42
N VAL A 202 -9.00 -15.84 35.63
CA VAL A 202 -9.66 -14.57 35.29
C VAL A 202 -9.09 -14.08 33.97
N ALA A 203 -9.89 -14.14 32.91
CA ALA A 203 -9.50 -13.61 31.61
C ALA A 203 -9.38 -12.07 31.67
N MET A 204 -8.16 -11.53 31.52
CA MET A 204 -7.95 -10.14 31.13
C MET A 204 -7.64 -10.05 29.63
N GLN A 205 -8.14 -8.99 29.00
CA GLN A 205 -8.09 -8.66 27.56
C GLN A 205 -6.92 -9.30 26.79
N HIS A 206 -7.24 -10.23 25.90
CA HIS A 206 -6.28 -10.97 25.07
C HIS A 206 -5.75 -10.11 23.91
N THR A 207 -4.43 -10.14 23.67
CA THR A 207 -3.70 -9.28 22.73
C THR A 207 -3.01 -10.04 21.59
N ASN A 208 -3.42 -11.29 21.27
CA ASN A 208 -2.85 -12.01 20.12
C ASN A 208 -3.46 -11.48 18.81
N PRO A 209 -2.65 -11.04 17.83
CA PRO A 209 -3.14 -10.47 16.56
C PRO A 209 -3.90 -11.48 15.66
N TYR A 210 -3.82 -12.78 15.96
CA TYR A 210 -4.45 -13.87 15.20
C TYR A 210 -5.67 -14.44 15.92
N THR A 211 -6.30 -13.65 16.78
CA THR A 211 -7.48 -14.08 17.54
C THR A 211 -8.63 -13.14 17.37
N CYS A 212 -9.84 -13.69 17.54
CA CYS A 212 -11.06 -12.93 17.46
C CYS A 212 -12.12 -13.52 18.37
N ILE A 213 -12.77 -12.68 19.18
CA ILE A 213 -13.90 -13.11 20.01
C ILE A 213 -15.15 -13.24 19.13
N PHE A 214 -15.80 -14.40 19.23
CA PHE A 214 -17.12 -14.66 18.68
C PHE A 214 -18.13 -14.79 19.84
N ASP A 215 -18.92 -13.75 20.03
CA ASP A 215 -19.91 -13.62 21.10
C ASP A 215 -21.20 -12.95 20.59
N GLU A 216 -22.14 -12.68 21.49
CA GLU A 216 -23.43 -12.05 21.21
C GLU A 216 -23.35 -10.67 20.53
N THR A 217 -22.18 -10.04 20.51
CA THR A 217 -21.98 -8.75 19.84
C THR A 217 -21.69 -8.91 18.34
N VAL A 218 -21.38 -10.13 17.88
CA VAL A 218 -21.25 -10.45 16.46
C VAL A 218 -22.63 -10.61 15.84
N ASP A 219 -22.88 -9.91 14.74
CA ASP A 219 -24.15 -9.91 14.01
C ASP A 219 -24.64 -11.29 13.55
N THR A 220 -23.73 -12.21 13.27
CA THR A 220 -24.03 -13.57 12.83
C THR A 220 -24.19 -14.57 13.98
N TRP A 221 -23.92 -14.14 15.21
CA TRP A 221 -24.08 -14.99 16.40
C TRP A 221 -25.55 -15.30 16.67
N GLN A 222 -25.82 -16.52 17.15
CA GLN A 222 -27.13 -17.02 17.53
C GLN A 222 -27.14 -17.49 18.99
N PRO A 223 -28.28 -17.41 19.68
CA PRO A 223 -28.42 -17.94 21.04
C PRO A 223 -28.16 -19.45 21.16
N ASP A 224 -28.36 -20.19 20.06
CA ASP A 224 -28.10 -21.62 19.98
C ASP A 224 -26.63 -21.89 19.60
N ASN A 225 -25.91 -22.54 20.51
CA ASN A 225 -24.52 -22.91 20.32
C ASN A 225 -24.32 -23.83 19.10
N GLN A 226 -25.23 -24.76 18.82
CA GLN A 226 -25.09 -25.66 17.67
C GLN A 226 -25.15 -24.91 16.35
N LEU A 227 -25.99 -23.87 16.27
CA LEU A 227 -26.05 -22.99 15.10
C LEU A 227 -24.74 -22.22 14.94
N ASN A 228 -24.18 -21.69 16.02
CA ASN A 228 -22.88 -21.01 16.01
C ASN A 228 -21.74 -21.93 15.54
N ARG A 229 -21.68 -23.16 16.07
CA ARG A 229 -20.67 -24.15 15.67
C ARG A 229 -20.78 -24.51 14.20
N ASN A 230 -22.01 -24.77 13.71
CA ASN A 230 -22.25 -25.06 12.31
C ASN A 230 -21.88 -23.87 11.40
N TYR A 231 -22.18 -22.65 11.83
CA TYR A 231 -21.84 -21.43 11.10
C TYR A 231 -20.32 -21.26 10.97
N LEU A 232 -19.58 -21.34 12.08
CA LEU A 232 -18.13 -21.22 12.09
C LEU A 232 -17.47 -22.31 11.23
N PHE A 233 -17.96 -23.55 11.32
CA PHE A 233 -17.50 -24.65 10.47
C PHE A 233 -17.70 -24.34 8.97
N LEU A 234 -18.87 -23.82 8.57
CA LEU A 234 -19.13 -23.45 7.18
C LEU A 234 -18.21 -22.32 6.70
N MET A 235 -17.93 -21.34 7.56
CA MET A 235 -17.02 -20.23 7.23
C MET A 235 -15.58 -20.71 7.06
N GLU A 236 -15.13 -21.62 7.92
CA GLU A 236 -13.82 -22.26 7.81
C GLU A 236 -13.70 -23.07 6.51
N GLN A 237 -14.71 -23.87 6.16
CA GLN A 237 -14.75 -24.62 4.89
C GLN A 237 -14.73 -23.69 3.66
N SER A 238 -15.48 -22.58 3.71
CA SER A 238 -15.47 -21.56 2.66
C SER A 238 -14.11 -20.89 2.53
N ALA A 239 -13.46 -20.55 3.66
CA ALA A 239 -12.11 -19.99 3.68
C ALA A 239 -11.10 -20.96 3.07
N ASN A 240 -11.15 -22.24 3.45
CA ASN A 240 -10.33 -23.29 2.86
C ASN A 240 -10.51 -23.44 1.35
N LYS A 241 -11.75 -23.37 0.87
CA LYS A 241 -12.01 -23.39 -0.58
C LYS A 241 -11.41 -22.17 -1.28
N ARG A 242 -11.54 -20.98 -0.70
CA ARG A 242 -10.94 -19.75 -1.24
C ARG A 242 -9.42 -19.82 -1.28
N LEU A 243 -8.78 -20.24 -0.19
CA LEU A 243 -7.34 -20.44 -0.10
C LEU A 243 -6.82 -21.35 -1.23
N ARG A 244 -7.47 -22.49 -1.47
CA ARG A 244 -7.09 -23.41 -2.56
C ARG A 244 -7.30 -22.84 -3.95
N MET A 245 -8.33 -22.01 -4.15
CA MET A 245 -8.61 -21.41 -5.46
C MET A 245 -7.68 -20.25 -5.79
N GLN A 246 -7.33 -19.43 -4.79
CA GLN A 246 -6.54 -18.20 -4.96
C GLN A 246 -5.04 -18.43 -4.77
N GLY A 247 -4.63 -19.49 -4.06
CA GLY A 247 -3.25 -19.75 -3.68
C GLY A 247 -2.79 -19.00 -2.43
N HIS A 248 -3.53 -17.98 -1.99
CA HIS A 248 -3.32 -17.27 -0.74
C HIS A 248 -4.67 -16.80 -0.16
N LEU A 249 -4.70 -16.42 1.11
CA LEU A 249 -5.88 -15.82 1.74
C LEU A 249 -5.47 -14.91 2.89
N PHE A 250 -5.97 -13.67 2.96
CA PHE A 250 -5.69 -12.77 4.07
C PHE A 250 -6.63 -12.99 5.26
N LEU A 251 -6.15 -12.77 6.49
CA LEU A 251 -6.96 -12.87 7.70
C LEU A 251 -8.20 -11.95 7.65
N ASN A 252 -8.06 -10.74 7.12
CA ASN A 252 -9.21 -9.83 6.97
C ASN A 252 -10.30 -10.34 6.01
N GLU A 253 -9.97 -11.22 5.07
CA GLU A 253 -10.95 -11.84 4.18
C GLU A 253 -11.76 -12.95 4.88
N VAL A 254 -11.16 -13.56 5.91
CA VAL A 254 -11.82 -14.52 6.80
C VAL A 254 -12.68 -13.79 7.83
N LEU A 255 -12.12 -12.78 8.51
CA LEU A 255 -12.85 -11.96 9.49
C LEU A 255 -14.07 -11.29 8.87
N ALA A 256 -13.97 -10.79 7.64
CA ALA A 256 -15.10 -10.22 6.92
C ALA A 256 -16.23 -11.21 6.61
N THR A 257 -15.91 -12.52 6.53
CA THR A 257 -16.94 -13.54 6.35
C THR A 257 -17.54 -14.02 7.66
N ILE A 258 -16.86 -13.84 8.79
CA ILE A 258 -17.40 -14.19 10.10
C ILE A 258 -18.51 -13.22 10.49
N GLY A 259 -18.31 -11.91 10.34
CA GLY A 259 -19.36 -10.92 10.58
C GLY A 259 -18.86 -9.52 10.90
N THR A 260 -19.65 -8.81 11.70
CA THR A 260 -19.35 -7.50 12.27
C THR A 260 -19.69 -7.45 13.76
N HIS A 261 -18.88 -6.75 14.55
CA HIS A 261 -19.18 -6.46 15.96
C HIS A 261 -20.11 -5.25 16.03
N GLY A 262 -21.42 -5.47 16.21
CA GLY A 262 -22.41 -4.39 16.28
C GLY A 262 -22.43 -3.47 15.06
N GLY A 263 -22.16 -4.01 13.86
CA GLY A 263 -22.05 -3.23 12.61
C GLY A 263 -20.65 -2.65 12.34
N VAL A 264 -19.68 -2.86 13.24
CA VAL A 264 -18.28 -2.48 13.05
C VAL A 264 -17.49 -3.65 12.47
N SER A 265 -16.70 -3.39 11.45
CA SER A 265 -15.86 -4.38 10.79
C SER A 265 -14.89 -5.05 11.76
N MET A 266 -14.85 -6.38 11.75
CA MET A 266 -13.90 -7.20 12.53
C MET A 266 -12.46 -7.12 12.01
N LYS A 267 -12.24 -6.48 10.85
CA LYS A 267 -10.91 -6.35 10.22
C LYS A 267 -9.92 -5.63 11.13
N THR A 268 -8.71 -6.17 11.19
CA THR A 268 -7.59 -5.60 11.93
C THR A 268 -6.52 -5.06 10.97
N PRO A 269 -5.70 -4.08 11.38
CA PRO A 269 -4.52 -3.66 10.61
C PRO A 269 -3.60 -4.84 10.26
N GLU A 270 -3.40 -5.76 11.21
CA GLU A 270 -2.55 -6.94 11.09
C GLU A 270 -3.08 -7.90 10.03
N GLY A 271 -4.40 -8.09 9.97
CA GLY A 271 -5.03 -8.96 9.00
C GLY A 271 -4.98 -8.48 7.54
N GLN A 272 -4.42 -7.28 7.27
CA GLN A 272 -4.09 -6.84 5.91
C GLN A 272 -2.76 -7.41 5.40
N ILE A 273 -1.91 -7.85 6.31
CA ILE A 273 -0.53 -8.29 6.01
C ILE A 273 -0.43 -9.80 6.23
N VAL A 274 -1.16 -10.32 7.21
CA VAL A 274 -1.11 -11.71 7.67
C VAL A 274 -2.17 -12.56 6.99
N GLY A 275 -1.85 -13.82 6.73
CA GLY A 275 -2.78 -14.79 6.19
C GLY A 275 -2.20 -16.18 6.00
N TRP A 276 -2.72 -16.88 5.00
CA TRP A 276 -2.33 -18.24 4.63
C TRP A 276 -1.79 -18.27 3.20
N ILE A 277 -0.82 -19.16 2.96
CA ILE A 277 -0.33 -19.51 1.62
C ILE A 277 -0.65 -20.98 1.39
N TYR A 278 -1.22 -21.28 0.22
CA TYR A 278 -1.43 -22.64 -0.22
C TYR A 278 -0.27 -23.10 -1.10
N ASP A 279 0.65 -23.84 -0.50
CA ASP A 279 1.70 -24.57 -1.20
C ASP A 279 1.74 -26.03 -0.72
N PRO A 280 1.06 -26.95 -1.42
CA PRO A 280 0.99 -28.35 -1.01
C PRO A 280 2.35 -29.07 -1.03
N ASN A 281 3.40 -28.47 -1.61
CA ASN A 281 4.75 -29.04 -1.61
C ASN A 281 5.61 -28.55 -0.43
N ASP A 282 5.18 -27.50 0.28
CA ASP A 282 5.90 -26.94 1.41
C ASP A 282 5.26 -27.40 2.75
N PRO A 283 5.90 -28.32 3.50
CA PRO A 283 5.38 -28.83 4.77
C PRO A 283 5.47 -27.80 5.91
N THR A 284 6.14 -26.66 5.70
CA THR A 284 6.20 -25.57 6.69
C THR A 284 4.97 -24.67 6.66
N LYS A 285 4.14 -24.79 5.61
CA LYS A 285 2.88 -24.07 5.46
C LYS A 285 1.73 -24.84 6.06
N GLN A 286 0.78 -24.10 6.61
CA GLN A 286 -0.43 -24.66 7.19
C GLN A 286 -1.30 -25.32 6.10
N ASN A 287 -1.34 -24.75 4.90
CA ASN A 287 -2.09 -25.29 3.73
C ASN A 287 -3.61 -25.44 3.92
N HIS A 288 -4.13 -25.02 5.06
CA HIS A 288 -5.54 -24.99 5.40
C HIS A 288 -5.78 -23.90 6.45
N VAL A 289 -7.02 -23.40 6.47
CA VAL A 289 -7.52 -22.47 7.47
C VAL A 289 -8.18 -23.27 8.59
N ASP A 290 -7.82 -22.96 9.84
CA ASP A 290 -8.43 -23.51 11.06
C ASP A 290 -8.80 -22.34 11.99
N PHE A 291 -10.02 -22.38 12.52
CA PHE A 291 -10.52 -21.39 13.47
C PHE A 291 -10.25 -21.79 14.94
N GLY A 292 -9.76 -23.00 15.18
CA GLY A 292 -9.42 -23.51 16.50
C GLY A 292 -10.65 -23.92 17.33
N VAL A 293 -11.77 -24.25 16.68
CA VAL A 293 -13.07 -24.53 17.35
C VAL A 293 -13.60 -25.95 17.12
N THR A 294 -12.84 -26.81 16.44
CA THR A 294 -13.31 -28.11 15.97
C THR A 294 -12.97 -29.27 16.90
N ASN A 295 -11.90 -29.16 17.70
CA ASN A 295 -11.38 -30.25 18.52
C ASN A 295 -11.21 -29.83 19.99
N TYR A 296 -11.38 -30.80 20.89
CA TYR A 296 -11.06 -30.62 22.30
C TYR A 296 -9.56 -30.41 22.49
N VAL A 297 -9.20 -29.51 23.40
CA VAL A 297 -7.81 -29.21 23.76
C VAL A 297 -7.65 -29.41 25.26
N ASP A 298 -6.71 -30.27 25.65
CA ASP A 298 -6.41 -30.52 27.06
C ASP A 298 -5.96 -29.21 27.73
N GLY A 299 -6.69 -28.76 28.76
CA GLY A 299 -6.41 -27.52 29.49
C GLY A 299 -7.16 -26.27 29.00
N ASP A 300 -7.89 -26.32 27.88
CA ASP A 300 -8.75 -25.20 27.44
C ASP A 300 -10.22 -25.47 27.79
N GLU A 301 -10.56 -25.29 29.07
CA GLU A 301 -11.92 -25.53 29.58
C GLU A 301 -12.96 -24.65 28.89
N ALA A 302 -12.62 -23.41 28.52
CA ALA A 302 -13.54 -22.48 27.84
C ALA A 302 -13.88 -22.98 26.43
N LEU A 303 -12.88 -23.37 25.63
CA LEU A 303 -13.09 -23.95 24.31
C LEU A 303 -13.87 -25.27 24.41
N ASN A 304 -13.47 -26.16 25.32
CA ASN A 304 -14.12 -27.45 25.52
C ASN A 304 -15.58 -27.31 25.96
N SER A 305 -15.86 -26.31 26.80
CA SER A 305 -17.21 -25.94 27.23
C SER A 305 -18.04 -25.39 26.07
N PHE A 306 -17.44 -24.60 25.18
CA PHE A 306 -18.10 -24.13 23.96
C PHE A 306 -18.41 -25.29 23.01
N ILE A 307 -17.48 -26.23 22.83
CA ILE A 307 -17.69 -27.43 22.00
C ILE A 307 -18.80 -28.33 22.59
N SER A 308 -18.85 -28.43 23.92
CA SER A 308 -19.88 -29.16 24.67
C SER A 308 -21.25 -28.48 24.65
N GLY A 309 -21.33 -27.22 24.22
CA GLY A 309 -22.56 -26.43 24.19
C GLY A 309 -22.93 -25.75 25.51
N HIS A 310 -22.03 -25.74 26.48
CA HIS A 310 -22.21 -25.08 27.77
C HIS A 310 -21.84 -23.59 27.70
N GLU A 311 -20.75 -23.25 27.01
CA GLU A 311 -20.39 -21.86 26.72
C GLU A 311 -20.96 -21.39 25.38
N ARG A 312 -21.33 -20.11 25.31
CA ARG A 312 -21.96 -19.52 24.11
C ARG A 312 -21.04 -18.62 23.31
N SER A 313 -19.91 -18.25 23.90
CA SER A 313 -18.89 -17.41 23.29
C SER A 313 -17.59 -18.21 23.17
N VAL A 314 -16.80 -17.90 22.15
CA VAL A 314 -15.52 -18.57 21.92
C VAL A 314 -14.49 -17.61 21.38
N MET A 315 -13.24 -17.80 21.77
CA MET A 315 -12.10 -17.15 21.15
C MET A 315 -11.68 -17.97 19.92
N LEU A 316 -11.85 -17.41 18.72
CA LEU A 316 -11.31 -17.99 17.50
C LEU A 316 -9.79 -17.79 17.50
N ARG A 317 -9.04 -18.86 17.26
CA ARG A 317 -7.58 -18.86 17.18
C ARG A 317 -7.17 -19.30 15.77
N PHE A 318 -6.74 -18.34 14.96
CA PHE A 318 -6.42 -18.60 13.55
C PHE A 318 -5.00 -19.14 13.39
N ASN A 319 -4.84 -20.23 12.66
CA ASN A 319 -3.54 -20.83 12.34
C ASN A 319 -2.82 -20.10 11.18
N CYS A 320 -2.66 -18.78 11.22
CA CYS A 320 -2.05 -18.04 10.12
C CYS A 320 -0.56 -18.44 9.89
N ASP A 321 -0.10 -18.41 8.63
CA ASP A 321 1.31 -18.61 8.25
C ASP A 321 2.20 -17.37 8.57
N GLY A 322 1.61 -16.32 9.15
CA GLY A 322 2.23 -15.03 9.42
C GLY A 322 2.06 -14.03 8.26
N PRO A 323 2.96 -13.04 8.11
CA PRO A 323 2.95 -12.10 7.00
C PRO A 323 3.13 -12.78 5.64
N ILE A 324 2.22 -12.50 4.70
CA ILE A 324 2.19 -13.10 3.36
C ILE A 324 2.27 -12.09 2.21
N ILE A 325 2.11 -10.79 2.49
CA ILE A 325 1.97 -9.74 1.45
C ILE A 325 3.22 -9.59 0.55
N ASP A 326 4.39 -10.03 1.00
CA ASP A 326 5.65 -10.04 0.25
C ASP A 326 5.91 -11.35 -0.50
N LYS A 327 5.09 -12.37 -0.27
CA LYS A 327 5.23 -13.74 -0.80
C LYS A 327 4.22 -14.05 -1.91
N ILE A 328 3.35 -13.10 -2.23
CA ILE A 328 2.33 -13.14 -3.31
C ILE A 328 2.73 -12.21 -4.45
#